data_AF-A0A088E5D5-F1
#
_entry.id   AF-A0A088E5D5-F1
#
_cell.length_a   1.000
_cell.length_b   1.000
_cell.length_c   1.000
_cell.angle_alpha   90.00
_cell.angle_beta   90.00
_cell.angle_gamma   90.00
#
_symmetry.space_group_name_H-M   'P 1'
#
loop_
_entity.id
_entity.type
_entity.pdbx_description
1 polymer ?
#
loop_
_entity_poly.entity_id
_entity_poly.type
_entity_poly.pdbx_seq_one_letter_code
_entity_poly.pdbx_strand_id
1 'polypeptide(L)'
;MISDSQFKDVCGKVKALLYFGSYTREDYVDGISDINVIAITNDKSVLMDLASMDLSPVVIDEETLNKLCQDGDPLCYYVLNDSKLICGSLPNFTFIFTDKTCSKLLRYSRTQAKMSLEGIARRDEISSVNNLYRGIRSFIRSKCCTKGKIPLSDEEVIACCKGIGNDEICELFSKVRELRRNREPVTYWTIRRFVKIMEVEDKDSSL
;
A
#
# COMPACT_ATOMS: atom_id res chain seq x y z
N MET A 1 -15.18 -11.00 11.56
CA MET A 1 -15.64 -9.64 11.17
C MET A 1 -15.68 -8.78 12.42
N ILE A 2 -15.04 -7.61 12.38
CA ILE A 2 -15.09 -6.60 13.44
C ILE A 2 -16.54 -6.09 13.57
N SER A 3 -17.09 -6.08 14.78
CA SER A 3 -18.48 -5.66 15.03
C SER A 3 -18.59 -4.13 15.15
N ASP A 4 -19.63 -3.52 14.57
CA ASP A 4 -19.86 -2.06 14.58
C ASP A 4 -19.84 -1.42 15.99
N SER A 5 -20.11 -2.20 17.05
CA SER A 5 -20.03 -1.73 18.44
C SER A 5 -18.61 -1.40 18.91
N GLN A 6 -17.56 -1.96 18.29
CA GLN A 6 -16.17 -1.73 18.68
C GLN A 6 -15.69 -0.30 18.38
N PHE A 7 -16.29 0.38 17.40
CA PHE A 7 -15.87 1.72 17.00
C PHE A 7 -16.65 2.84 17.66
N LYS A 8 -17.66 2.54 18.49
CA LYS A 8 -18.60 3.55 19.01
C LYS A 8 -17.89 4.72 19.70
N ASP A 9 -16.92 4.41 20.57
CA ASP A 9 -16.17 5.42 21.32
C ASP A 9 -15.22 6.21 20.43
N VAL A 10 -14.60 5.55 19.43
CA VAL A 10 -13.72 6.21 18.46
C VAL A 10 -14.51 7.13 17.54
N CYS A 11 -15.71 6.71 17.10
CA CYS A 11 -16.57 7.49 16.23
C CYS A 11 -17.01 8.83 16.84
N GLY A 12 -17.08 8.92 18.18
CA GLY A 12 -17.33 10.18 18.87
C GLY A 12 -16.16 11.16 18.87
N LYS A 13 -14.94 10.70 18.54
CA LYS A 13 -13.68 11.49 18.59
C LYS A 13 -13.14 11.89 17.22
N VAL A 14 -13.78 11.46 16.13
CA VAL A 14 -13.24 11.59 14.77
C VAL A 14 -14.23 12.26 13.84
N LYS A 15 -13.72 13.01 12.86
CA LYS A 15 -14.53 13.55 11.76
C LYS A 15 -14.91 12.45 10.78
N ALA A 16 -13.99 11.53 10.52
CA ALA A 16 -14.21 10.34 9.72
C ALA A 16 -13.29 9.21 10.17
N LEU A 17 -13.79 7.98 10.07
CA LEU A 17 -13.03 6.75 10.23
C LEU A 17 -13.32 5.84 9.04
N LEU A 18 -12.28 5.36 8.37
CA LEU A 18 -12.42 4.52 7.18
C LEU A 18 -11.44 3.36 7.21
N TYR A 19 -11.86 2.20 6.70
CA TYR A 19 -10.91 1.19 6.21
C TYR A 19 -10.30 1.66 4.90
N PHE A 20 -9.04 1.31 4.64
CA PHE A 20 -8.43 1.52 3.32
C PHE A 20 -7.42 0.41 2.97
N GLY A 21 -7.05 0.31 1.70
CA GLY A 21 -6.10 -0.70 1.24
C GLY A 21 -6.77 -2.06 1.04
N SER A 22 -5.99 -3.15 1.12
CA SER A 22 -6.47 -4.48 0.71
C SER A 22 -7.68 -5.01 1.46
N TYR A 23 -7.94 -4.55 2.68
CA TYR A 23 -9.06 -5.07 3.49
C TYR A 23 -10.44 -4.84 2.86
N THR A 24 -10.56 -3.85 1.97
CA THR A 24 -11.82 -3.56 1.26
C THR A 24 -11.93 -4.31 -0.08
N ARG A 25 -10.98 -5.19 -0.41
CA ARG A 25 -10.84 -5.82 -1.73
C ARG A 25 -10.61 -7.34 -1.65
N GLU A 26 -10.76 -8.02 -2.79
CA GLU A 26 -10.57 -9.48 -2.91
C GLU A 26 -9.12 -9.94 -2.80
N ASP A 27 -8.14 -9.03 -2.94
CA ASP A 27 -6.70 -9.34 -2.78
C ASP A 27 -6.23 -9.33 -1.31
N TYR A 28 -7.16 -9.18 -0.37
CA TYR A 28 -6.90 -9.39 1.06
C TYR A 28 -6.47 -10.83 1.33
N VAL A 29 -5.40 -11.02 2.12
CA VAL A 29 -4.99 -12.35 2.58
C VAL A 29 -4.95 -12.34 4.10
N ASP A 30 -5.90 -13.06 4.71
CA ASP A 30 -6.03 -13.15 6.16
C ASP A 30 -4.75 -13.69 6.81
N GLY A 31 -4.37 -13.08 7.94
CA GLY A 31 -3.12 -13.37 8.66
C GLY A 31 -1.83 -12.88 7.97
N ILE A 32 -1.92 -12.15 6.84
CA ILE A 32 -0.76 -11.56 6.14
C ILE A 32 -0.99 -10.06 5.82
N SER A 33 -2.20 -9.72 5.39
CA SER A 33 -2.61 -8.34 5.14
C SER A 33 -2.95 -7.63 6.45
N ASP A 34 -2.35 -6.45 6.64
CA ASP A 34 -2.78 -5.51 7.68
C ASP A 34 -4.21 -5.01 7.41
N ILE A 35 -4.98 -4.77 8.46
CA ILE A 35 -6.27 -4.07 8.41
C ILE A 35 -5.99 -2.58 8.62
N ASN A 36 -5.76 -1.86 7.53
CA ASN A 36 -5.45 -0.43 7.63
C ASN A 36 -6.71 0.39 7.87
N VAL A 37 -6.62 1.32 8.82
CA VAL A 37 -7.67 2.29 9.11
C VAL A 37 -7.10 3.69 9.14
N ILE A 38 -7.86 4.66 8.66
CA ILE A 38 -7.51 6.07 8.76
C ILE A 38 -8.56 6.79 9.59
N ALA A 39 -8.11 7.54 10.59
CA ALA A 39 -8.94 8.40 11.42
C ALA A 39 -8.56 9.86 11.16
N ILE A 40 -9.56 10.66 10.79
CA ILE A 40 -9.41 12.10 10.59
C ILE A 40 -9.77 12.80 11.89
N THR A 41 -8.76 13.19 12.66
CA THR A 41 -8.92 13.87 13.96
C THR A 41 -7.64 14.57 14.41
N ASN A 42 -7.80 15.56 15.29
CA ASN A 42 -6.72 16.16 16.05
C ASN A 42 -6.40 15.38 17.34
N ASP A 43 -7.30 14.50 17.79
CA ASP A 43 -7.12 13.69 19.00
C ASP A 43 -6.16 12.53 18.75
N LYS A 44 -4.93 12.66 19.25
CA LYS A 44 -3.89 11.63 19.09
C LYS A 44 -4.14 10.37 19.93
N SER A 45 -5.03 10.41 20.93
CA SER A 45 -5.36 9.22 21.74
C SER A 45 -6.01 8.12 20.91
N VAL A 46 -6.72 8.49 19.84
CA VAL A 46 -7.36 7.58 18.88
C VAL A 46 -6.37 6.59 18.26
N LEU A 47 -5.07 6.95 18.17
CA LEU A 47 -4.05 6.04 17.65
C LEU A 47 -3.95 4.77 18.50
N MET A 48 -3.93 4.93 19.83
CA MET A 48 -3.81 3.81 20.76
C MET A 48 -5.13 3.03 20.85
N ASP A 49 -6.27 3.73 20.82
CA ASP A 49 -7.59 3.10 20.80
C ASP A 49 -7.70 2.13 19.60
N LEU A 50 -7.35 2.59 18.39
CA LEU A 50 -7.40 1.76 17.19
C LEU A 50 -6.32 0.66 17.18
N ALA A 51 -5.09 0.96 17.61
CA ALA A 51 -4.02 -0.04 17.67
C ALA A 51 -4.37 -1.19 18.62
N SER A 52 -5.08 -0.92 19.72
CA SER A 52 -5.53 -1.94 20.66
C SER A 52 -6.58 -2.91 20.09
N MET A 53 -7.13 -2.62 18.91
CA MET A 53 -8.10 -3.44 18.18
C MET A 53 -7.45 -4.30 17.08
N ASP A 54 -6.11 -4.50 17.14
CA ASP A 54 -5.32 -5.19 16.10
C ASP A 54 -5.44 -4.57 14.70
N LEU A 55 -5.64 -3.25 14.64
CA LEU A 55 -5.68 -2.47 13.41
C LEU A 55 -4.30 -1.85 13.12
N SER A 56 -4.10 -1.43 11.86
CA SER A 56 -2.96 -0.59 11.46
C SER A 56 -3.44 0.85 11.25
N PRO A 57 -3.44 1.69 12.29
CA PRO A 57 -4.04 3.02 12.22
C PRO A 57 -3.11 4.08 11.62
N VAL A 58 -3.71 4.98 10.86
CA VAL A 58 -3.16 6.28 10.50
C VAL A 58 -4.07 7.35 11.12
N VAL A 59 -3.53 8.16 12.03
CA VAL A 59 -4.26 9.27 12.65
C VAL A 59 -3.70 10.59 12.13
N ILE A 60 -4.54 11.32 11.40
CA ILE A 60 -4.15 12.53 10.68
C ILE A 60 -5.24 13.58 10.83
N ASP A 61 -4.87 14.85 10.91
CA ASP A 61 -5.84 15.94 10.85
C ASP A 61 -6.24 16.26 9.40
N GLU A 62 -7.32 17.03 9.27
CA GLU A 62 -7.90 17.37 7.97
C GLU A 62 -6.96 18.19 7.09
N GLU A 63 -6.25 19.16 7.68
CA GLU A 63 -5.32 20.04 6.96
C GLU A 63 -4.15 19.25 6.39
N THR A 64 -3.57 18.36 7.20
CA THR A 64 -2.46 17.49 6.79
C THR A 64 -2.92 16.54 5.68
N LEU A 65 -4.10 15.92 5.79
CA LEU A 65 -4.61 15.06 4.73
C LEU A 65 -4.84 15.84 3.43
N ASN A 66 -5.40 17.05 3.48
CA ASN A 66 -5.53 17.91 2.31
C ASN A 66 -4.16 18.21 1.69
N LYS A 67 -3.16 18.56 2.51
CA LYS A 67 -1.79 18.80 2.03
C LYS A 67 -1.20 17.57 1.35
N LEU A 68 -1.42 16.38 1.88
CA LEU A 68 -1.02 15.11 1.23
C LEU A 68 -1.68 14.96 -0.15
N CYS A 69 -2.95 15.31 -0.29
CA CYS A 69 -3.64 15.29 -1.58
C CYS A 69 -3.05 16.30 -2.58
N GLN A 70 -2.73 17.51 -2.13
CA GLN A 70 -2.12 18.56 -2.95
C GLN A 70 -0.67 18.22 -3.35
N ASP A 71 0.09 17.59 -2.46
CA ASP A 71 1.46 17.13 -2.72
C ASP A 71 1.53 15.88 -3.61
N GLY A 72 0.39 15.24 -3.90
CA GLY A 72 0.31 14.01 -4.67
C GLY A 72 0.81 12.78 -3.91
N ASP A 73 0.59 12.73 -2.60
CA ASP A 73 0.92 11.57 -1.77
C ASP A 73 -0.01 10.39 -2.07
N PRO A 74 0.51 9.20 -2.45
CA PRO A 74 -0.31 8.01 -2.69
C PRO A 74 -1.25 7.64 -1.55
N LEU A 75 -0.94 7.99 -0.28
CA LEU A 75 -1.85 7.75 0.84
C LEU A 75 -3.21 8.44 0.62
N CYS A 76 -3.22 9.70 0.19
CA CYS A 76 -4.49 10.38 -0.10
C CYS A 76 -5.24 9.67 -1.24
N TYR A 77 -4.53 9.25 -2.29
CA TYR A 77 -5.16 8.51 -3.39
C TYR A 77 -5.88 7.24 -2.89
N TYR A 78 -5.26 6.47 -1.99
CA TYR A 78 -5.88 5.29 -1.39
C TYR A 78 -7.10 5.67 -0.51
N VAL A 79 -7.00 6.73 0.27
CA VAL A 79 -8.13 7.18 1.11
C VAL A 79 -9.33 7.61 0.27
N LEU A 80 -9.11 8.27 -0.87
CA LEU A 80 -10.21 8.75 -1.72
C LEU A 80 -10.81 7.68 -2.62
N ASN A 81 -10.00 6.73 -3.10
CA ASN A 81 -10.41 5.80 -4.18
C ASN A 81 -10.50 4.33 -3.72
N ASP A 82 -10.04 4.02 -2.51
CA ASP A 82 -9.81 2.64 -2.04
C ASP A 82 -10.22 2.48 -0.57
N SER A 83 -11.25 3.21 -0.15
CA SER A 83 -11.71 3.23 1.24
C SER A 83 -13.16 2.82 1.40
N LYS A 84 -13.49 2.36 2.61
CA LYS A 84 -14.85 2.11 3.05
C LYS A 84 -15.08 2.84 4.36
N LEU A 85 -16.05 3.73 4.37
CA LEU A 85 -16.44 4.50 5.54
C LEU A 85 -16.95 3.57 6.65
N ILE A 86 -16.45 3.78 7.87
CA ILE A 86 -16.94 3.16 9.11
C ILE A 86 -17.91 4.13 9.79
N CYS A 87 -17.49 5.39 9.99
CA CYS A 87 -18.33 6.44 10.54
C CYS A 87 -17.83 7.85 10.17
N GLY A 88 -18.69 8.85 10.37
CA GLY A 88 -18.41 10.25 10.05
C GLY A 88 -18.60 10.55 8.57
N SER A 89 -17.86 11.52 8.04
CA SER A 89 -17.92 11.90 6.63
C SER A 89 -16.57 12.41 6.13
N LEU A 90 -16.12 11.89 4.99
CA LEU A 90 -14.89 12.35 4.35
C LEU A 90 -15.10 13.76 3.78
N PRO A 91 -14.20 14.72 4.05
CA PRO A 91 -14.24 16.01 3.39
C PRO A 91 -14.07 15.86 1.87
N ASN A 92 -14.60 16.82 1.12
CA ASN A 92 -14.48 16.81 -0.35
C ASN A 92 -13.07 17.26 -0.77
N PHE A 93 -12.15 16.30 -0.85
CA PHE A 93 -10.79 16.53 -1.33
C PHE A 93 -10.61 16.06 -2.77
N THR A 94 -9.71 16.75 -3.48
CA THR A 94 -9.26 16.33 -4.81
C THR A 94 -7.79 15.94 -4.74
N PHE A 95 -7.47 14.76 -5.26
CA PHE A 95 -6.08 14.32 -5.39
C PHE A 95 -5.43 14.97 -6.62
N ILE A 96 -4.22 15.51 -6.44
CA ILE A 96 -3.42 16.06 -7.54
C ILE A 96 -2.26 15.11 -7.84
N PHE A 97 -2.16 14.66 -9.09
CA PHE A 97 -0.97 13.95 -9.54
C PHE A 97 0.21 14.91 -9.66
N THR A 98 1.33 14.56 -9.03
CA THR A 98 2.59 15.33 -9.10
C THR A 98 3.76 14.40 -9.38
N ASP A 99 4.92 14.95 -9.75
CA ASP A 99 6.15 14.18 -9.92
C ASP A 99 6.58 13.45 -8.63
N LYS A 100 6.11 13.96 -7.47
CA LYS A 100 6.33 13.31 -6.16
C LYS A 100 5.55 12.00 -6.04
N THR A 101 4.39 11.86 -6.70
CA THR A 101 3.55 10.67 -6.62
C THR A 101 4.31 9.42 -7.06
N CYS A 102 4.88 9.48 -8.27
CA CYS A 102 5.60 8.35 -8.86
C CYS A 102 6.92 8.06 -8.15
N SER A 103 7.70 9.10 -7.85
CA SER A 103 8.95 8.96 -7.13
C SER A 103 8.76 8.38 -5.72
N LYS A 104 7.66 8.72 -5.03
CA LYS A 104 7.32 8.16 -3.71
C LYS A 104 6.95 6.69 -3.78
N LEU A 105 6.20 6.26 -4.80
CA LEU A 105 5.91 4.84 -5.05
C LEU A 105 7.18 4.04 -5.35
N LEU A 106 8.09 4.59 -6.16
CA LEU A 106 9.38 3.95 -6.44
C LEU A 106 10.24 3.86 -5.17
N ARG A 107 10.27 4.91 -4.35
CA ARG A 107 10.96 4.86 -3.06
C ARG A 107 10.38 3.79 -2.14
N TYR A 108 9.05 3.69 -2.05
CA TYR A 108 8.39 2.64 -1.29
C TYR A 108 8.76 1.25 -1.80
N SER A 109 8.82 1.06 -3.12
CA SER A 109 9.29 -0.19 -3.72
C SER A 109 10.68 -0.60 -3.20
N ARG A 110 11.64 0.32 -3.24
CA ARG A 110 13.02 0.07 -2.78
C ARG A 110 13.08 -0.25 -1.29
N THR A 111 12.34 0.50 -0.46
CA THR A 111 12.25 0.24 0.98
C THR A 111 11.68 -1.15 1.26
N GLN A 112 10.63 -1.54 0.56
CA GLN A 112 9.99 -2.84 0.73
C GLN A 112 10.88 -4.01 0.28
N ALA A 113 11.65 -3.84 -0.80
CA ALA A 113 12.65 -4.81 -1.21
C ALA A 113 13.73 -5.02 -0.12
N LYS A 114 14.18 -3.93 0.53
CA LYS A 114 15.12 -4.00 1.65
C LYS A 114 14.51 -4.73 2.86
N MET A 115 13.28 -4.38 3.25
CA MET A 115 12.56 -5.05 4.34
C MET A 115 12.34 -6.54 4.07
N SER A 116 12.15 -6.92 2.80
CA SER A 116 12.05 -8.33 2.41
C SER A 116 13.36 -9.10 2.66
N LEU A 117 14.52 -8.51 2.33
CA LEU A 117 15.84 -9.09 2.63
C LEU A 117 16.07 -9.20 4.15
N GLU A 118 15.70 -8.17 4.91
CA GLU A 118 15.77 -8.19 6.38
C GLU A 118 14.86 -9.28 6.98
N GLY A 119 13.70 -9.52 6.36
CA GLY A 119 12.82 -10.64 6.70
C GLY A 119 13.52 -11.99 6.56
N ILE A 120 14.21 -12.25 5.44
CA ILE A 120 15.01 -13.48 5.26
C ILE A 120 16.08 -13.61 6.35
N ALA A 121 16.82 -12.53 6.60
CA ALA A 121 17.89 -12.53 7.61
C ALA A 121 17.37 -12.87 9.02
N ARG A 122 16.14 -12.46 9.35
CA ARG A 122 15.47 -12.74 10.63
C ARG A 122 14.66 -14.05 10.63
N ARG A 123 14.66 -14.81 9.53
CA ARG A 123 13.78 -15.98 9.32
C ARG A 123 12.28 -15.67 9.48
N ASP A 124 11.91 -14.42 9.18
CA ASP A 124 10.54 -13.94 9.16
C ASP A 124 9.99 -14.07 7.73
N GLU A 125 9.61 -15.30 7.38
CA GLU A 125 9.22 -15.69 6.03
C GLU A 125 7.97 -14.97 5.55
N ILE A 126 6.96 -14.84 6.43
CA ILE A 126 5.70 -14.14 6.13
C ILE A 126 5.94 -12.67 5.85
N SER A 127 6.72 -11.99 6.69
CA SER A 127 7.08 -10.59 6.43
C SER A 127 7.91 -10.46 5.17
N SER A 128 8.84 -11.39 4.92
CA SER A 128 9.68 -11.37 3.73
C SER A 128 8.87 -11.43 2.43
N VAL A 129 7.95 -12.40 2.29
CA VAL A 129 7.10 -12.52 1.09
C VAL A 129 6.13 -11.34 0.96
N ASN A 130 5.54 -10.87 2.07
CA ASN A 130 4.61 -9.75 2.06
C ASN A 130 5.30 -8.43 1.64
N ASN A 131 6.52 -8.18 2.14
CA ASN A 131 7.31 -7.02 1.76
C ASN A 131 7.76 -7.11 0.30
N LEU A 132 8.17 -8.28 -0.20
CA LEU A 132 8.52 -8.42 -1.63
C LEU A 132 7.31 -8.13 -2.53
N TYR A 133 6.15 -8.69 -2.19
CA TYR A 133 4.89 -8.42 -2.88
C TYR A 133 4.57 -6.93 -2.90
N ARG A 134 4.61 -6.25 -1.74
CA ARG A 134 4.40 -4.80 -1.62
C ARG A 134 5.41 -4.00 -2.44
N GLY A 135 6.66 -4.45 -2.48
CA GLY A 135 7.73 -3.86 -3.28
C GLY A 135 7.42 -3.90 -4.77
N ILE A 136 7.22 -5.10 -5.33
CA ILE A 136 6.91 -5.29 -6.75
C ILE A 136 5.64 -4.51 -7.14
N ARG A 137 4.59 -4.58 -6.32
CA ARG A 137 3.36 -3.83 -6.54
C ARG A 137 3.61 -2.33 -6.61
N SER A 138 4.41 -1.78 -5.69
CA SER A 138 4.75 -0.35 -5.66
C SER A 138 5.60 0.06 -6.87
N PHE A 139 6.51 -0.81 -7.33
CA PHE A 139 7.27 -0.58 -8.55
C PHE A 139 6.37 -0.47 -9.78
N ILE A 140 5.47 -1.45 -9.98
CA ILE A 140 4.52 -1.41 -11.11
C ILE A 140 3.67 -0.14 -11.02
N ARG A 141 3.13 0.17 -9.83
CA ARG A 141 2.37 1.42 -9.59
C ARG A 141 3.17 2.66 -9.96
N SER A 142 4.47 2.70 -9.67
CA SER A 142 5.35 3.84 -10.01
C SER A 142 5.54 4.04 -11.51
N LYS A 143 5.47 2.95 -12.29
CA LYS A 143 5.52 3.03 -13.75
C LYS A 143 4.17 3.46 -14.32
N CYS A 144 3.08 2.96 -13.74
CA CYS A 144 1.71 3.27 -14.15
C CYS A 144 1.28 4.71 -13.85
N CYS A 145 1.72 5.28 -12.73
CA CYS A 145 1.30 6.62 -12.31
C CYS A 145 1.77 7.71 -13.27
N THR A 146 2.78 7.46 -14.11
CA THR A 146 3.19 8.38 -15.19
C THR A 146 2.06 8.61 -16.21
N LYS A 147 1.09 7.69 -16.28
CA LYS A 147 -0.14 7.78 -17.08
C LYS A 147 -1.33 8.32 -16.28
N GLY A 148 -1.10 8.91 -15.11
CA GLY A 148 -2.15 9.49 -14.26
C GLY A 148 -3.04 8.47 -13.54
N LYS A 149 -2.60 7.22 -13.37
CA LYS A 149 -3.36 6.17 -12.66
C LYS A 149 -2.49 5.38 -11.70
N ILE A 150 -2.94 5.19 -10.46
CA ILE A 150 -2.33 4.25 -9.50
C ILE A 150 -3.25 3.02 -9.43
N PRO A 151 -2.86 1.86 -9.98
CA PRO A 151 -3.70 0.66 -9.90
C PRO A 151 -3.86 0.20 -8.45
N LEU A 152 -5.11 0.01 -8.02
CA LEU A 152 -5.48 -0.28 -6.65
C LEU A 152 -5.55 -1.77 -6.38
N SER A 153 -6.17 -2.61 -7.22
CA SER A 153 -6.26 -4.07 -7.01
C SER A 153 -5.11 -4.86 -7.65
N ASP A 154 -5.00 -6.16 -7.36
CA ASP A 154 -4.05 -7.05 -8.06
C ASP A 154 -4.34 -7.12 -9.57
N GLU A 155 -5.62 -7.18 -9.93
CA GLU A 155 -6.09 -7.25 -11.32
C GLU A 155 -5.71 -5.98 -12.07
N GLU A 156 -5.89 -4.82 -11.45
CA GLU A 156 -5.47 -3.55 -12.03
C GLU A 156 -3.95 -3.44 -12.18
N VAL A 157 -3.20 -3.98 -11.20
CA VAL A 157 -1.72 -4.02 -11.26
C VAL A 157 -1.27 -4.92 -12.41
N ILE A 158 -1.87 -6.10 -12.57
CA ILE A 158 -1.57 -7.03 -13.69
C ILE A 158 -1.92 -6.38 -15.03
N ALA A 159 -3.10 -5.77 -15.14
CA ALA A 159 -3.53 -5.09 -16.37
C ALA A 159 -2.57 -3.96 -16.73
N CYS A 160 -2.14 -3.17 -15.76
CA CYS A 160 -1.16 -2.12 -16.01
C CYS A 160 0.23 -2.67 -16.36
N CYS A 161 0.65 -3.75 -15.69
CA CYS A 161 1.96 -4.37 -15.91
C CYS A 161 2.16 -4.80 -17.37
N LYS A 162 1.14 -5.41 -17.98
CA LYS A 162 1.15 -5.76 -19.41
C LYS A 162 1.41 -4.57 -20.33
N GLY A 163 1.07 -3.36 -19.90
CA GLY A 163 1.31 -2.10 -20.62
C GLY A 163 2.65 -1.43 -20.34
N ILE A 164 3.53 -2.03 -19.52
CA ILE A 164 4.90 -1.55 -19.22
C ILE A 164 5.91 -2.12 -20.23
N GLY A 165 5.62 -3.28 -20.84
CA GLY A 165 6.53 -3.94 -21.78
C GLY A 165 7.69 -4.68 -21.12
N ASN A 166 7.61 -4.90 -19.80
CA ASN A 166 8.57 -5.69 -19.04
C ASN A 166 7.85 -6.96 -18.53
N ASP A 167 7.86 -8.01 -19.34
CA ASP A 167 7.16 -9.26 -19.00
C ASP A 167 7.76 -9.92 -17.76
N GLU A 168 9.07 -9.75 -17.54
CA GLU A 168 9.77 -10.30 -16.38
C GLU A 168 9.20 -9.79 -15.06
N ILE A 169 8.89 -8.49 -14.92
CA ILE A 169 8.31 -7.97 -13.69
C ILE A 169 6.87 -8.46 -13.48
N CYS A 170 6.11 -8.67 -14.56
CA CYS A 170 4.74 -9.17 -14.49
C CYS A 170 4.67 -10.64 -14.07
N GLU A 171 5.57 -11.47 -14.61
CA GLU A 171 5.75 -12.86 -14.18
C GLU A 171 6.17 -12.92 -12.71
N LEU A 172 7.14 -12.08 -12.31
CA LEU A 172 7.62 -12.03 -10.94
C LEU A 172 6.52 -11.60 -9.98
N PHE A 173 5.70 -10.61 -10.34
CA PHE A 173 4.55 -10.21 -9.55
C PHE A 173 3.56 -11.35 -9.36
N SER A 174 3.22 -12.05 -10.45
CA SER A 174 2.27 -13.16 -10.43
C SER A 174 2.76 -14.30 -9.53
N LYS A 175 4.04 -14.68 -9.67
CA LYS A 175 4.68 -15.69 -8.83
C LYS A 175 4.67 -15.30 -7.35
N VAL A 176 5.10 -14.08 -7.02
CA VAL A 176 5.17 -13.63 -5.62
C VAL A 176 3.78 -13.46 -5.00
N ARG A 177 2.78 -13.07 -5.79
CA ARG A 177 1.37 -13.04 -5.38
C ARG A 177 0.87 -14.44 -4.99
N GLU A 178 1.21 -15.48 -5.76
CA GLU A 178 0.85 -16.87 -5.44
C GLU A 178 1.55 -17.35 -4.17
N LEU A 179 2.87 -17.15 -4.06
CA LEU A 179 3.62 -17.48 -2.84
C LEU A 179 2.99 -16.82 -1.61
N ARG A 180 2.64 -15.53 -1.71
CA ARG A 180 1.97 -14.79 -0.63
C ARG A 180 0.64 -15.43 -0.25
N ARG A 181 -0.22 -15.75 -1.22
CA ARG A 181 -1.54 -16.37 -0.96
C ARG A 181 -1.41 -17.73 -0.28
N ASN A 182 -0.39 -18.50 -0.67
CA ASN A 182 -0.12 -19.83 -0.14
C ASN A 182 0.74 -19.81 1.15
N ARG A 183 1.13 -18.62 1.65
CA ARG A 183 2.04 -18.46 2.81
C ARG A 183 3.39 -19.14 2.60
N GLU A 184 3.86 -19.19 1.37
CA GLU A 184 5.15 -19.78 1.01
C GLU A 184 6.28 -18.75 1.07
N PRO A 185 7.49 -19.15 1.51
CA PRO A 185 8.61 -18.24 1.62
C PRO A 185 9.14 -17.83 0.24
N VAL A 186 9.62 -16.59 0.15
CA VAL A 186 10.44 -16.15 -0.98
C VAL A 186 11.90 -16.47 -0.72
N THR A 187 12.64 -16.76 -1.79
CA THR A 187 14.09 -16.98 -1.70
C THR A 187 14.87 -15.67 -1.86
N TYR A 188 16.09 -15.64 -1.34
CA TYR A 188 17.05 -14.55 -1.58
C TYR A 188 17.18 -14.23 -3.09
N TRP A 189 17.24 -15.26 -3.93
CA TRP A 189 17.33 -15.12 -5.38
C TRP A 189 16.10 -14.45 -6.01
N THR A 190 14.91 -14.73 -5.48
CA THR A 190 13.66 -14.08 -5.93
C THR A 190 13.71 -12.58 -5.63
N ILE A 191 14.17 -12.19 -4.44
CA ILE A 191 14.32 -10.78 -4.08
C ILE A 191 15.43 -10.11 -4.90
N ARG A 192 16.58 -10.77 -5.09
CA ARG A 192 17.67 -10.23 -5.92
C ARG A 192 17.28 -10.04 -7.37
N ARG A 193 16.44 -10.95 -7.92
CA ARG A 193 15.85 -10.77 -9.25
C ARG A 193 15.06 -9.46 -9.33
N PHE A 194 14.21 -9.18 -8.34
CA PHE A 194 13.48 -7.92 -8.27
C PHE A 194 14.38 -6.69 -8.16
N VAL A 195 15.40 -6.73 -7.29
CA VAL A 195 16.35 -5.62 -7.13
C VAL A 195 17.08 -5.35 -8.45
N LYS A 196 17.51 -6.39 -9.17
CA LYS A 196 18.16 -6.25 -10.47
C LYS A 196 17.25 -5.57 -11.50
N ILE A 197 15.97 -5.93 -11.56
CA ILE A 197 14.99 -5.29 -12.46
C ILE A 197 14.93 -3.78 -12.18
N MET A 198 14.84 -3.39 -10.90
CA MET A 198 14.83 -1.97 -10.52
C MET A 198 16.13 -1.26 -10.92
N GLU A 199 17.29 -1.89 -10.75
CA GLU A 199 18.59 -1.30 -11.10
C GLU A 199 18.79 -1.07 -12.61
N VAL A 200 18.25 -1.95 -13.46
CA VAL A 200 18.31 -1.79 -14.93
C VAL A 200 17.44 -0.61 -15.35
N GLU A 201 16.22 -0.56 -14.84
CA GLU A 201 15.23 0.46 -15.21
C GLU A 201 15.62 1.87 -14.73
N ASP A 202 16.37 1.99 -13.63
CA ASP A 202 16.94 3.27 -13.18
C ASP A 202 18.02 3.80 -14.14
N LYS A 203 18.77 2.92 -14.81
CA LYS A 203 19.80 3.30 -15.78
C LYS A 203 19.20 3.75 -17.12
N ASP A 204 18.13 3.11 -17.55
CA ASP A 204 17.43 3.50 -18.79
C ASP A 204 16.66 4.83 -18.64
N SER A 205 16.39 5.25 -17.40
CA SER A 205 15.73 6.54 -17.08
C SER A 205 16.68 7.75 -17.07
N SER A 206 17.98 7.53 -17.26
CA SER A 206 19.04 8.55 -17.19
C SER A 206 19.81 8.75 -18.51
N LEU A 207 19.26 8.22 -19.62
CA LEU A 207 19.65 8.46 -21.01
C LEU A 207 18.59 9.30 -21.73
#